data_AF-M5S815-F1
#
_entry.id   AF-M5S815-F1
#
_cell.length_a   1.000
_cell.length_b   1.000
_cell.length_c   1.000
_cell.angle_alpha   90.00
_cell.angle_beta   90.00
_cell.angle_gamma   90.00
#
_symmetry.space_group_name_H-M   'P 1'
#
loop_
_entity.id
_entity.type
_entity.pdbx_description
1 polymer ?
#
loop_
_entity_poly.entity_id
_entity_poly.type
_entity_poly.pdbx_seq_one_letter_code
_entity_poly.pdbx_strand_id
1 'polypeptide(L)'
;MFFELRFRLTIVIVLVFIAISAVEAQSVISTDVVRDIQTQTRKTRQGGRVASWQIDPFMTEVQETAIMAFLKEPCPFAWNDGVTLAELTRDLATRVAAKIEVQALEDLGLKESMVLVPKKQRTANFIVDQGDPFADSSPSASRMNDLATQSKSSGHLGQQGHTGDKPWWRSSFPTETQVLGRSNAETVSVGAAVTRLLEPHGLVLSIRMGHVLVTTRESAEDHLCIRVYDVTPLVGSEREPTGNAAATRSGLWRQSYVDRYEPLMQVIETNVDPTGWEALGGPSTMSMLTIRSQRWLVVASTSSTHWKIQAMLDRLNR
;
A
#
# COMPACT_ATOMS: atom_id res chain seq x y z
N MET A 1 -13.95 3.85 33.97
CA MET A 1 -15.29 3.32 33.63
C MET A 1 -15.75 3.66 32.19
N PHE A 2 -15.32 4.78 31.58
CA PHE A 2 -15.65 5.09 30.17
C PHE A 2 -14.83 4.32 29.11
N PHE A 3 -13.70 3.73 29.49
CA PHE A 3 -12.80 3.03 28.56
C PHE A 3 -13.30 1.63 28.15
N GLU A 4 -13.90 0.87 29.08
CA GLU A 4 -14.49 -0.43 28.77
C GLU A 4 -15.67 -0.32 27.79
N LEU A 5 -16.40 0.79 27.79
CA LEU A 5 -17.57 0.96 26.93
C LEU A 5 -17.17 1.21 25.46
N ARG A 6 -16.04 1.86 25.21
CA ARG A 6 -15.53 2.07 23.83
C ARG A 6 -14.86 0.83 23.27
N PHE A 7 -14.09 0.11 24.09
CA PHE A 7 -13.49 -1.16 23.69
C PHE A 7 -14.57 -2.21 23.36
N ARG A 8 -15.64 -2.28 24.17
CA ARG A 8 -16.80 -3.12 23.87
C ARG A 8 -17.61 -2.64 22.67
N LEU A 9 -17.65 -1.35 22.35
CA LEU A 9 -18.40 -0.87 21.17
C LEU A 9 -17.66 -1.16 19.86
N THR A 10 -16.34 -0.98 19.81
CA THR A 10 -15.53 -1.33 18.63
C THR A 10 -15.50 -2.85 18.44
N ILE A 11 -15.34 -3.61 19.53
CA ILE A 11 -15.45 -5.08 19.49
C ILE A 11 -16.87 -5.53 19.17
N VAL A 12 -17.93 -4.82 19.57
CA VAL A 12 -19.31 -5.16 19.15
C VAL A 12 -19.56 -4.77 17.69
N ILE A 13 -18.93 -3.74 17.13
CA ILE A 13 -19.02 -3.46 15.69
C ILE A 13 -18.26 -4.52 14.89
N VAL A 14 -17.08 -4.95 15.36
CA VAL A 14 -16.29 -6.03 14.74
C VAL A 14 -16.91 -7.42 15.00
N LEU A 15 -17.53 -7.67 16.15
CA LEU A 15 -18.22 -8.94 16.46
C LEU A 15 -19.66 -8.98 15.94
N VAL A 16 -20.34 -7.86 15.70
CA VAL A 16 -21.56 -7.85 14.87
C VAL A 16 -21.18 -8.07 13.40
N PHE A 17 -19.96 -7.69 13.00
CA PHE A 17 -19.35 -8.08 11.72
C PHE A 17 -18.97 -9.58 11.65
N ILE A 18 -18.63 -10.23 12.77
CA ILE A 18 -18.19 -11.65 12.79
C ILE A 18 -19.32 -12.63 13.21
N ALA A 19 -20.29 -12.23 14.03
CA ALA A 19 -21.36 -13.10 14.55
C ALA A 19 -22.54 -13.28 13.58
N ILE A 20 -22.58 -12.57 12.45
CA ILE A 20 -23.50 -12.83 11.33
C ILE A 20 -22.86 -13.84 10.35
N SER A 21 -22.16 -14.85 10.88
CA SER A 21 -21.51 -15.91 10.07
C SER A 21 -22.25 -17.25 10.11
N ALA A 22 -23.37 -17.36 10.82
CA ALA A 22 -24.07 -18.65 10.97
C ALA A 22 -25.44 -18.75 10.28
N VAL A 23 -26.09 -17.64 9.89
CA VAL A 23 -27.37 -17.68 9.16
C VAL A 23 -27.39 -16.49 8.20
N GLU A 24 -27.43 -16.78 6.90
CA GLU A 24 -27.43 -15.83 5.77
C GLU A 24 -26.14 -15.01 5.59
N ALA A 25 -25.29 -15.49 4.68
CA ALA A 25 -24.08 -14.82 4.19
C ALA A 25 -24.40 -13.51 3.43
N GLN A 26 -24.87 -12.49 4.15
CA GLN A 26 -24.83 -11.10 3.73
C GLN A 26 -23.42 -10.58 3.98
N SER A 27 -22.85 -9.95 2.96
CA SER A 27 -21.45 -9.53 2.92
C SER A 27 -21.05 -8.73 4.17
N VAL A 28 -19.91 -9.09 4.77
CA VAL A 28 -19.14 -8.37 5.82
C VAL A 28 -18.67 -6.98 5.34
N ILE A 29 -19.19 -6.52 4.21
CA ILE A 29 -18.82 -5.29 3.55
C ILE A 29 -19.99 -4.34 3.81
N SER A 30 -19.72 -3.25 4.54
CA SER A 30 -20.73 -2.20 4.77
C SER A 30 -21.36 -1.79 3.45
N THR A 31 -22.67 -1.54 3.44
CA THR A 31 -23.40 -1.08 2.26
C THR A 31 -22.78 0.17 1.64
N ASP A 32 -22.11 0.99 2.44
CA ASP A 32 -21.40 2.17 1.97
C ASP A 32 -20.17 1.81 1.14
N VAL A 33 -19.44 0.76 1.51
CA VAL A 33 -18.31 0.24 0.71
C VAL A 33 -18.79 -0.26 -0.65
N VAL A 34 -19.89 -1.03 -0.67
CA VAL A 34 -20.45 -1.52 -1.93
C VAL A 34 -20.89 -0.35 -2.82
N ARG A 35 -21.53 0.66 -2.22
CA ARG A 35 -21.94 1.88 -2.94
C ARG A 35 -20.73 2.64 -3.50
N ASP A 36 -19.68 2.79 -2.70
CA ASP A 36 -18.45 3.46 -3.11
C ASP A 36 -17.82 2.73 -4.28
N ILE A 37 -17.66 1.40 -4.20
CA ILE A 37 -17.12 0.59 -5.30
C ILE A 37 -17.98 0.74 -6.58
N GLN A 38 -19.30 0.80 -6.46
CA GLN A 38 -20.20 0.95 -7.60
C GLN A 38 -20.09 2.33 -8.29
N THR A 39 -19.80 3.38 -7.54
CA THR A 39 -19.67 4.75 -8.09
C THR A 39 -18.29 4.99 -8.69
N GLN A 40 -17.30 4.19 -8.33
CA GLN A 40 -15.94 4.39 -8.81
C GLN A 40 -15.73 3.93 -10.25
N THR A 41 -15.06 4.81 -11.00
CA THR A 41 -14.75 4.63 -12.42
C THR A 41 -13.32 4.18 -12.68
N ARG A 42 -12.50 4.08 -11.63
CA ARG A 42 -11.09 3.70 -11.74
C ARG A 42 -11.01 2.22 -12.07
N LYS A 43 -10.41 1.92 -13.22
CA LYS A 43 -10.15 0.55 -13.66
C LYS A 43 -8.67 0.35 -13.85
N THR A 44 -8.14 -0.75 -13.34
CA THR A 44 -6.79 -1.18 -13.65
C THR A 44 -6.73 -1.54 -15.13
N ARG A 45 -5.70 -1.02 -15.81
CA ARG A 45 -5.34 -1.45 -17.16
C ARG A 45 -4.32 -2.57 -17.07
N GLN A 46 -4.43 -3.57 -17.93
CA GLN A 46 -3.41 -4.61 -18.06
C GLN A 46 -2.04 -3.97 -18.39
N GLY A 47 -0.98 -4.41 -17.71
CA GLY A 47 0.35 -3.82 -17.82
C GLY A 47 0.58 -2.57 -16.96
N GLY A 48 -0.48 -2.03 -16.34
CA GLY A 48 -0.45 -0.77 -15.57
C GLY A 48 -0.30 -0.95 -14.06
N ARG A 49 -0.38 0.17 -13.32
CA ARG A 49 -0.56 0.13 -11.86
C ARG A 49 -1.98 -0.33 -11.52
N VAL A 50 -2.10 -1.16 -10.49
CA VAL A 50 -3.36 -1.62 -9.92
C VAL A 50 -4.06 -0.45 -9.25
N ALA A 51 -5.25 -0.11 -9.74
CA ALA A 51 -6.09 0.91 -9.14
C ALA A 51 -6.49 0.45 -7.73
N SER A 52 -6.25 1.31 -6.74
CA SER A 52 -6.65 1.06 -5.36
C SER A 52 -6.96 2.36 -4.63
N TRP A 53 -7.76 2.26 -3.59
CA TRP A 53 -8.12 3.40 -2.73
C TRP A 53 -8.47 2.91 -1.33
N GLN A 54 -8.19 3.75 -0.34
CA GLN A 54 -8.59 3.49 1.04
C GLN A 54 -10.07 3.83 1.23
N ILE A 55 -10.76 3.01 2.03
CA ILE A 55 -12.10 3.28 2.51
C ILE A 55 -11.97 3.83 3.91
N ASP A 56 -12.08 5.15 4.03
CA ASP A 56 -12.07 5.85 5.31
C ASP A 56 -13.07 7.00 5.24
N PRO A 57 -14.14 6.98 6.06
CA PRO A 57 -15.19 7.99 6.02
C PRO A 57 -14.70 9.40 6.40
N PHE A 58 -13.53 9.50 7.02
CA PHE A 58 -12.92 10.76 7.45
C PHE A 58 -11.69 11.15 6.63
N MET A 59 -11.39 10.42 5.55
CA MET A 59 -10.28 10.73 4.66
C MET A 59 -10.77 10.82 3.22
N THR A 60 -10.58 12.00 2.62
CA THR A 60 -10.83 12.17 1.19
C THR A 60 -9.67 11.58 0.37
N GLU A 61 -9.97 11.16 -0.85
CA GLU A 61 -8.96 10.66 -1.79
C GLU A 61 -7.85 11.69 -2.09
N VAL A 62 -8.21 12.98 -2.12
CA VAL A 62 -7.26 14.08 -2.34
C VAL A 62 -6.25 14.14 -1.18
N GLN A 63 -6.71 13.99 0.06
CA GLN A 63 -5.84 13.95 1.23
C GLN A 63 -4.94 12.72 1.21
N GLU A 64 -5.50 11.54 0.93
CA GLU A 64 -4.71 10.31 0.82
C GLU A 64 -3.60 10.46 -0.24
N THR A 65 -3.96 10.96 -1.42
CA THR A 65 -3.01 11.18 -2.52
C THR A 65 -1.92 12.16 -2.13
N ALA A 66 -2.26 13.26 -1.45
CA ALA A 66 -1.28 14.24 -0.97
C ALA A 66 -0.32 13.66 0.07
N ILE A 67 -0.84 12.88 1.02
CA ILE A 67 -0.02 12.20 2.03
C ILE A 67 0.93 11.20 1.36
N MET A 68 0.40 10.36 0.48
CA MET A 68 1.19 9.35 -0.21
C MET A 68 2.24 9.96 -1.15
N ALA A 69 1.94 11.10 -1.78
CA ALA A 69 2.92 11.84 -2.58
C ALA A 69 4.06 12.34 -1.71
N PHE A 70 3.75 13.00 -0.59
CA PHE A 70 4.75 13.50 0.35
C PHE A 70 5.63 12.38 0.92
N LEU A 71 5.05 11.25 1.31
CA LEU A 71 5.83 10.12 1.85
C LEU A 71 6.80 9.52 0.82
N LYS A 72 6.58 9.73 -0.48
CA LYS A 72 7.47 9.29 -1.57
C LYS A 72 8.53 10.32 -1.95
N GLU A 73 8.36 11.58 -1.56
CA GLU A 73 9.36 12.59 -1.84
C GLU A 73 10.69 12.25 -1.16
N PRO A 74 11.84 12.63 -1.76
CA PRO A 74 13.13 12.61 -1.09
C PRO A 74 13.05 13.29 0.29
N CYS A 75 13.57 12.64 1.33
CA CYS A 75 13.49 13.19 2.68
C CYS A 75 14.22 14.55 2.75
N PRO A 76 13.51 15.67 3.00
CA PRO A 76 14.14 16.99 3.08
C PRO A 76 14.75 17.25 4.46
N PHE A 77 14.50 16.36 5.43
CA PHE A 77 14.88 16.53 6.82
C PHE A 77 16.17 15.78 7.13
N ALA A 78 17.10 16.46 7.81
CA ALA A 78 18.31 15.83 8.34
C ALA A 78 18.03 15.25 9.73
N TRP A 79 17.20 14.20 9.79
CA TRP A 79 16.95 13.47 11.03
C TRP A 79 18.20 12.68 11.42
N ASN A 80 19.04 13.33 12.23
CA ASN A 80 20.27 12.77 12.76
C ASN A 80 20.01 11.99 14.05
N ASP A 81 21.04 11.29 14.55
CA ASP A 81 21.06 10.72 15.89
C ASP A 81 20.68 11.82 16.91
N GLY A 82 19.62 11.58 17.68
CA GLY A 82 19.15 12.56 18.67
C GLY A 82 17.77 13.15 18.38
N VAL A 83 17.21 12.97 17.18
CA VAL A 83 15.87 13.49 16.88
C VAL A 83 14.83 12.90 17.83
N THR A 84 14.04 13.76 18.46
CA THR A 84 12.94 13.29 19.32
C THR A 84 11.70 12.95 18.51
N LEU A 85 10.81 12.14 19.07
CA LEU A 85 9.55 11.81 18.42
C LEU A 85 8.65 13.04 18.21
N ALA A 86 8.66 13.98 19.17
CA ALA A 86 8.00 15.27 19.05
C ALA A 86 8.55 16.11 17.88
N GLU A 87 9.86 16.17 17.71
CA GLU A 87 10.50 16.87 16.60
C GLU A 87 10.18 16.22 15.25
N LEU A 88 10.28 14.89 15.17
CA LEU A 88 9.90 14.13 13.97
C LEU A 88 8.46 14.48 13.54
N THR A 89 7.53 14.44 14.50
CA THR A 89 6.12 14.69 14.20
C THR A 89 5.86 16.15 13.84
N ARG A 90 6.53 17.10 14.52
CA ARG A 90 6.49 18.53 14.17
C ARG A 90 6.99 18.76 12.75
N ASP A 91 8.07 18.11 12.35
CA ASP A 91 8.65 18.24 11.02
C ASP A 91 7.70 17.67 9.94
N LEU A 92 7.10 16.49 10.18
CA LEU A 92 6.05 15.94 9.31
C LEU A 92 4.84 16.88 9.21
N ALA A 93 4.45 17.49 10.33
CA ALA A 93 3.32 18.43 10.40
C ALA A 93 3.49 19.69 9.54
N THR A 94 4.72 19.99 9.07
CA THR A 94 4.97 21.12 8.15
C THR A 94 4.41 20.90 6.75
N ARG A 95 4.14 19.64 6.36
CA ARG A 95 3.71 19.27 5.00
C ARG A 95 2.36 18.55 4.98
N VAL A 96 2.12 17.68 5.95
CA VAL A 96 0.90 16.87 6.05
C VAL A 96 0.37 16.92 7.47
N ALA A 97 -0.93 16.70 7.67
CA ALA A 97 -1.47 16.63 9.03
C ALA A 97 -0.86 15.42 9.74
N ALA A 98 -0.02 15.63 10.75
CA ALA A 98 0.67 14.57 11.48
C ALA A 98 0.41 14.67 12.99
N LYS A 99 0.25 13.52 13.65
CA LYS A 99 -0.03 13.44 15.10
C LYS A 99 0.63 12.21 15.73
N ILE A 100 0.91 12.30 17.02
CA ILE A 100 1.32 11.17 17.87
C ILE A 100 0.08 10.61 18.56
N GLU A 101 -0.09 9.30 18.57
CA GLU A 101 -1.14 8.65 19.36
C GLU A 101 -0.67 8.46 20.81
N VAL A 102 -0.82 9.52 21.62
CA VAL A 102 -0.27 9.60 22.99
C VAL A 102 -0.68 8.40 23.86
N GLN A 103 -1.95 7.98 23.80
CA GLN A 103 -2.44 6.85 24.59
C GLN A 103 -1.68 5.55 24.29
N ALA A 104 -1.46 5.25 23.00
CA ALA A 104 -0.75 4.04 22.60
C ALA A 104 0.71 4.06 23.08
N LEU A 105 1.35 5.24 23.08
CA LEU A 105 2.70 5.42 23.61
C LEU A 105 2.76 5.25 25.13
N GLU A 106 1.79 5.79 25.86
CA GLU A 106 1.69 5.67 27.32
C GLU A 106 1.56 4.20 27.75
N ASP A 107 0.84 3.38 26.97
CA ASP A 107 0.68 1.95 27.24
C ASP A 107 2.02 1.17 27.15
N LEU A 108 2.98 1.66 26.37
CA LEU A 108 4.36 1.14 26.31
C LEU A 108 5.33 1.88 27.24
N GLY A 109 4.87 2.87 28.01
CA GLY A 109 5.70 3.73 28.86
C GLY A 109 6.62 4.66 28.07
N LEU A 110 6.33 4.92 26.80
CA LEU A 110 7.07 5.83 25.94
C LEU A 110 6.55 7.26 26.09
N LYS A 111 7.44 8.25 25.87
CA LYS A 111 7.10 9.68 25.93
C LYS A 111 7.41 10.34 24.60
N GLU A 112 6.72 11.44 24.28
CA GLU A 112 6.98 12.23 23.07
C GLU A 112 8.42 12.80 23.02
N SER A 113 9.02 13.03 24.19
CA SER A 113 10.41 13.49 24.33
C SER A 113 11.45 12.38 24.13
N MET A 114 11.03 11.16 23.77
CA MET A 114 11.93 10.05 23.51
C MET A 114 12.80 10.34 22.30
N VAL A 115 14.09 10.08 22.44
CA VAL A 115 15.08 10.19 21.36
C VAL A 115 15.02 8.94 20.47
N LEU A 116 14.80 9.16 19.18
CA LEU A 116 14.83 8.12 18.16
C LEU A 116 16.28 7.91 17.74
N VAL A 117 16.85 6.80 18.20
CA VAL A 117 18.17 6.36 17.74
C VAL A 117 17.98 5.40 16.57
N PRO A 118 18.45 5.73 15.36
CA PRO A 118 18.49 4.77 14.27
C PRO A 118 19.28 3.55 14.73
N LYS A 119 18.76 2.34 14.55
CA LYS A 119 19.61 1.16 14.67
C LYS A 119 20.68 1.32 13.59
N LYS A 120 21.94 1.48 14.01
CA LYS A 120 23.09 1.37 13.11
C LYS A 120 22.96 0.00 12.46
N GLN A 121 22.42 -0.03 11.23
CA GLN A 121 22.21 -1.28 10.49
C GLN A 121 23.58 -1.95 10.49
N ARG A 122 23.69 -3.04 11.25
CA ARG A 122 24.84 -3.91 11.11
C ARG A 122 24.79 -4.31 9.65
N THR A 123 25.80 -3.89 8.89
CA THR A 123 26.14 -4.41 7.57
C THR A 123 26.52 -5.89 7.72
N ALA A 124 25.58 -6.70 8.21
CA ALA A 124 25.54 -8.09 7.86
C ALA A 124 25.22 -8.13 6.37
N ASN A 125 25.81 -9.08 5.65
CA ASN A 125 25.51 -9.38 4.24
C ASN A 125 24.07 -9.91 4.11
N PHE A 126 23.09 -9.13 4.55
CA PHE A 126 21.70 -9.33 4.28
C PHE A 126 21.55 -9.18 2.77
N ILE A 127 21.15 -10.28 2.13
CA ILE A 127 20.54 -10.27 0.81
C ILE A 127 19.55 -9.10 0.84
N VAL A 128 19.75 -8.14 -0.08
CA VAL A 128 19.00 -6.87 -0.16
C VAL A 128 17.51 -7.19 -0.16
N ASP A 129 16.93 -7.19 1.04
CA ASP A 129 15.54 -7.52 1.28
C ASP A 129 14.76 -6.24 1.04
N GLN A 130 13.95 -6.28 -0.03
CA GLN A 130 12.96 -5.31 -0.49
C GLN A 130 13.36 -3.82 -0.34
N GLY A 131 13.78 -3.22 -1.46
CA GLY A 131 14.09 -1.79 -1.56
C GLY A 131 12.99 -0.87 -1.02
N ASP A 132 13.37 0.38 -0.74
CA ASP A 132 12.48 1.44 -0.23
C ASP A 132 11.09 1.37 -0.91
N PRO A 133 10.00 1.05 -0.17
CA PRO A 133 8.67 0.87 -0.75
C PRO A 133 8.07 2.17 -1.33
N PHE A 134 8.78 3.29 -1.16
CA PHE A 134 8.37 4.61 -1.61
C PHE A 134 9.32 5.24 -2.65
N ALA A 135 10.49 4.67 -2.93
CA ALA A 135 11.44 5.28 -3.86
C ALA A 135 10.93 5.21 -5.32
N ASP A 136 10.51 6.35 -5.88
CA ASP A 136 10.26 6.49 -7.31
C ASP A 136 11.62 6.64 -8.05
N SER A 137 12.12 5.61 -8.76
CA SER A 137 13.18 5.84 -9.76
C SER A 137 12.64 6.62 -10.97
N SER A 138 12.80 7.94 -10.89
CA SER A 138 12.67 8.84 -12.04
C SER A 138 13.90 8.73 -12.95
N PRO A 139 13.75 8.87 -14.28
CA PRO A 139 14.87 8.86 -15.20
C PRO A 139 15.67 10.16 -15.07
N SER A 140 16.93 10.05 -14.63
CA SER A 140 17.91 11.12 -14.80
C SER A 140 18.15 11.34 -16.30
N ALA A 141 17.68 12.49 -16.80
CA ALA A 141 17.91 12.94 -18.16
C ALA A 141 19.40 13.28 -18.36
N SER A 142 20.20 12.27 -18.68
CA SER A 142 21.57 12.46 -19.16
C SER A 142 21.52 12.84 -20.64
N ARG A 143 21.92 14.09 -20.89
CA ARG A 143 22.38 14.64 -22.16
C ARG A 143 23.16 13.61 -22.99
N MET A 144 22.73 13.39 -24.22
CA MET A 144 23.59 12.89 -25.29
C MET A 144 23.78 14.02 -26.29
N ASN A 145 24.97 14.64 -26.25
CA ASN A 145 25.58 15.19 -27.44
C ASN A 145 25.99 13.98 -28.30
N ASP A 146 25.56 13.94 -29.56
CA ASP A 146 26.53 13.87 -30.65
C ASP A 146 25.93 14.24 -32.01
N LEU A 147 26.84 14.79 -32.82
CA LEU A 147 26.67 15.43 -34.10
C LEU A 147 26.25 14.50 -35.25
N ALA A 148 25.46 15.10 -36.14
CA ALA A 148 25.48 15.00 -37.61
C ALA A 148 25.02 13.69 -38.31
N THR A 149 23.88 13.78 -39.01
CA THR A 149 23.88 13.84 -40.48
C THR A 149 22.59 14.44 -41.02
N GLN A 150 22.73 15.35 -41.98
CA GLN A 150 21.64 15.98 -42.74
C GLN A 150 20.89 14.94 -43.59
N SER A 151 19.56 14.99 -43.57
CA SER A 151 18.78 14.79 -44.81
C SER A 151 17.45 15.52 -44.71
N LYS A 152 17.15 16.30 -45.76
CA LYS A 152 15.92 17.06 -45.96
C LYS A 152 14.80 16.10 -46.35
N SER A 153 13.68 16.09 -45.64
CA SER A 153 12.38 15.91 -46.28
C SER A 153 11.23 16.40 -45.38
N SER A 154 10.28 17.02 -46.05
CA SER A 154 9.15 17.80 -45.57
C SER A 154 7.98 16.89 -45.22
N GLY A 155 7.25 17.18 -44.13
CA GLY A 155 5.99 16.51 -43.81
C GLY A 155 5.61 16.61 -42.34
N HIS A 156 5.20 17.80 -41.90
CA HIS A 156 4.86 18.09 -40.51
C HIS A 156 3.36 17.77 -40.26
N LEU A 157 3.06 16.57 -39.77
CA LEU A 157 1.82 16.25 -39.07
C LEU A 157 2.19 15.84 -37.64
N GLY A 158 1.77 16.63 -36.66
CA GLY A 158 2.13 16.49 -35.26
C GLY A 158 1.60 15.20 -34.64
N GLN A 159 2.50 14.24 -34.43
CA GLN A 159 2.32 13.19 -33.43
C GLN A 159 2.91 13.70 -32.10
N GLN A 160 2.04 13.92 -31.12
CA GLN A 160 2.44 14.07 -29.73
C GLN A 160 3.05 12.74 -29.28
N GLY A 161 4.37 12.74 -29.10
CA GLY A 161 5.10 11.61 -28.55
C GLY A 161 4.64 11.35 -27.12
N HIS A 162 3.98 10.22 -26.90
CA HIS A 162 3.83 9.64 -25.57
C HIS A 162 5.24 9.44 -24.99
N THR A 163 5.61 10.26 -24.01
CA THR A 163 6.71 9.95 -23.11
C THR A 163 6.36 8.64 -22.43
N GLY A 164 7.00 7.55 -22.87
CA GLY A 164 6.81 6.25 -22.27
C GLY A 164 7.20 6.33 -20.80
N ASP A 165 6.21 6.20 -19.92
CA ASP A 165 6.39 5.99 -18.48
C ASP A 165 7.21 4.72 -18.30
N LYS A 166 8.54 4.89 -18.31
CA LYS A 166 9.47 3.85 -17.92
C LYS A 166 9.30 3.72 -16.41
N PRO A 167 8.83 2.57 -15.93
CA PRO A 167 8.39 2.48 -14.56
C PRO A 167 9.57 2.45 -13.60
N TRP A 168 9.32 2.99 -12.41
CA TRP A 168 10.28 3.28 -11.34
C TRP A 168 11.07 2.09 -10.76
N TRP A 169 11.09 0.94 -11.41
CA TRP A 169 11.89 -0.20 -11.02
C TRP A 169 12.59 -0.92 -12.19
N ARG A 170 12.67 -0.30 -13.37
CA ARG A 170 13.67 -0.70 -14.39
C ARG A 170 15.01 -0.02 -14.09
N SER A 171 15.67 -0.47 -13.04
CA SER A 171 17.13 -0.42 -12.95
C SER A 171 17.63 -1.76 -12.42
N SER A 172 18.24 -2.54 -13.32
CA SER A 172 19.16 -3.59 -12.91
C SER A 172 20.36 -2.90 -12.27
N PHE A 173 20.82 -3.41 -11.12
CA PHE A 173 22.09 -3.02 -10.54
C PHE A 173 23.16 -2.84 -11.63
N PRO A 174 24.00 -1.80 -11.59
CA PRO A 174 25.22 -1.80 -12.37
C PRO A 174 26.13 -2.90 -11.79
N THR A 175 26.02 -4.10 -12.34
CA THR A 175 27.18 -5.00 -12.37
C THR A 175 28.09 -4.39 -13.42
N GLU A 176 29.03 -3.55 -12.99
CA GLU A 176 30.32 -3.24 -13.62
C GLU A 176 30.83 -1.84 -13.17
N THR A 177 31.63 -1.88 -12.10
CA THR A 177 32.92 -1.19 -11.98
C THR A 177 33.08 0.20 -12.62
N GLN A 178 32.60 1.28 -11.99
CA GLN A 178 33.18 2.63 -12.14
C GLN A 178 33.14 3.38 -10.79
N VAL A 179 34.25 3.35 -10.03
CA VAL A 179 35.30 4.39 -9.95
C VAL A 179 34.83 5.66 -9.21
N LEU A 180 35.12 5.66 -7.90
CA LEU A 180 35.55 6.77 -7.03
C LEU A 180 35.09 8.20 -7.42
N GLY A 181 34.25 8.83 -6.58
CA GLY A 181 34.37 10.29 -6.39
C GLY A 181 33.15 11.11 -6.01
N ARG A 182 31.93 10.57 -6.00
CA ARG A 182 30.75 11.22 -5.41
C ARG A 182 29.79 10.14 -4.94
N SER A 183 29.60 10.04 -3.64
CA SER A 183 28.54 9.20 -3.06
C SER A 183 27.21 9.72 -3.60
N ASN A 184 26.62 9.00 -4.56
CA ASN A 184 25.19 9.05 -4.81
C ASN A 184 24.53 8.66 -3.49
N ALA A 185 24.30 9.64 -2.61
CA ALA A 185 23.42 9.47 -1.47
C ALA A 185 22.05 9.18 -2.08
N GLU A 186 21.75 7.89 -2.22
CA GLU A 186 20.46 7.39 -2.63
C GLU A 186 19.43 8.10 -1.76
N THR A 187 18.63 8.97 -2.39
CA THR A 187 17.72 9.86 -1.68
C THR A 187 16.61 9.00 -1.09
N VAL A 188 16.78 8.62 0.17
CA VAL A 188 15.78 7.86 0.92
C VAL A 188 14.51 8.70 0.97
N SER A 189 13.38 8.07 0.67
CA SER A 189 12.07 8.73 0.79
C SER A 189 11.78 9.17 2.22
N VAL A 190 10.89 10.15 2.39
CA VAL A 190 10.37 10.52 3.73
C VAL A 190 9.83 9.27 4.44
N GLY A 191 8.99 8.47 3.76
CA GLY A 191 8.34 7.30 4.34
C GLY A 191 9.33 6.24 4.84
N ALA A 192 10.36 5.92 4.06
CA ALA A 192 11.39 4.97 4.49
C ALA A 192 12.27 5.53 5.60
N ALA A 193 12.62 6.82 5.54
CA ALA A 193 13.40 7.48 6.61
C ALA A 193 12.64 7.44 7.94
N VAL A 194 11.34 7.79 7.95
CA VAL A 194 10.48 7.68 9.13
C VAL A 194 10.41 6.24 9.62
N THR A 195 10.11 5.29 8.73
CA THR A 195 9.93 3.88 9.11
C THR A 195 11.18 3.31 9.79
N ARG A 196 12.38 3.62 9.25
CA ARG A 196 13.67 3.20 9.83
C ARG A 196 13.94 3.81 11.21
N LEU A 197 13.46 5.03 11.46
CA LEU A 197 13.60 5.69 12.77
C LEU A 197 12.65 5.10 13.81
N LEU A 198 11.44 4.71 13.40
CA LEU A 198 10.39 4.21 14.29
C LEU A 198 10.55 2.72 14.64
N GLU A 199 10.95 1.89 13.68
CA GLU A 199 11.03 0.42 13.81
C GLU A 199 11.84 -0.06 15.04
N PRO A 200 13.02 0.51 15.38
CA PRO A 200 13.78 0.10 16.56
C PRO A 200 13.02 0.16 17.88
N HIS A 201 12.00 1.02 17.94
CA HIS A 201 11.25 1.34 19.15
C HIS A 201 9.85 0.70 19.15
N GLY A 202 9.56 -0.19 18.19
CA GLY A 202 8.25 -0.82 18.06
C GLY A 202 7.15 0.13 17.58
N LEU A 203 7.53 1.32 17.10
CA LEU A 203 6.59 2.30 16.56
C LEU A 203 6.41 2.08 15.06
N VAL A 204 5.23 2.47 14.56
CA VAL A 204 4.85 2.37 13.16
C VAL A 204 4.17 3.64 12.68
N LEU A 205 4.22 3.85 11.36
CA LEU A 205 3.48 4.91 10.68
C LEU A 205 2.13 4.37 10.19
N SER A 206 1.04 5.05 10.52
CA SER A 206 -0.32 4.71 10.10
C SER A 206 -1.00 5.90 9.44
N ILE A 207 -1.82 5.68 8.41
CA ILE A 207 -2.60 6.74 7.73
C ILE A 207 -4.08 6.55 8.03
N ARG A 208 -4.67 7.49 8.77
CA ARG A 208 -6.09 7.45 9.16
C ARG A 208 -6.68 8.84 9.30
N MET A 209 -7.96 8.98 8.97
CA MET A 209 -8.71 10.23 9.12
C MET A 209 -8.01 11.43 8.48
N GLY A 210 -7.30 11.22 7.37
CA GLY A 210 -6.49 12.23 6.70
C GLY A 210 -5.25 12.71 7.46
N HIS A 211 -4.77 11.93 8.44
CA HIS A 211 -3.57 12.20 9.20
C HIS A 211 -2.53 11.09 9.04
N VAL A 212 -1.26 11.48 9.13
CA VAL A 212 -0.13 10.59 9.41
C VAL A 212 0.00 10.44 10.92
N LEU A 213 -0.24 9.23 11.42
CA LEU A 213 -0.17 8.89 12.83
C LEU A 213 1.12 8.13 13.12
N VAL A 214 1.86 8.57 14.13
CA VAL A 214 2.89 7.74 14.76
C VAL A 214 2.26 7.06 15.96
N THR A 215 2.26 5.72 15.94
CA THR A 215 1.61 4.89 16.95
C THR A 215 2.39 3.59 17.18
N THR A 216 1.93 2.76 18.11
CA THR A 216 2.47 1.42 18.35
C THR A 216 1.93 0.43 17.33
N ARG A 217 2.61 -0.70 17.18
CA ARG A 217 2.15 -1.77 16.28
C ARG A 217 0.78 -2.29 16.70
N GLU A 218 0.60 -2.49 18.00
CA GLU A 218 -0.63 -3.05 18.59
C GLU A 218 -1.83 -2.12 18.32
N SER A 219 -1.68 -0.81 18.54
CA SER A 219 -2.74 0.15 18.21
C SER A 219 -3.00 0.26 16.70
N ALA A 220 -1.98 0.06 15.87
CA ALA A 220 -2.17 -0.02 14.43
C ALA A 220 -2.99 -1.26 14.02
N GLU A 221 -2.75 -2.40 14.68
CA GLU A 221 -3.47 -3.66 14.46
C GLU A 221 -4.92 -3.62 14.96
N ASP A 222 -5.20 -2.89 16.05
CA ASP A 222 -6.57 -2.70 16.58
C ASP A 222 -7.50 -1.91 15.65
N HIS A 223 -6.94 -1.25 14.63
CA HIS A 223 -7.63 -0.25 13.83
C HIS A 223 -7.28 -0.38 12.34
N LEU A 224 -7.31 -1.58 11.80
CA LEU A 224 -6.95 -1.86 10.41
C LEU A 224 -7.66 -0.91 9.43
N CYS A 225 -6.92 -0.40 8.45
CA CYS A 225 -7.55 0.33 7.35
C CYS A 225 -8.06 -0.68 6.31
N ILE A 226 -9.16 -0.32 5.66
CA ILE A 226 -9.74 -1.12 4.58
C ILE A 226 -9.31 -0.50 3.26
N ARG A 227 -8.76 -1.31 2.37
CA ARG A 227 -8.40 -0.90 1.01
C ARG A 227 -8.99 -1.84 -0.02
N VAL A 228 -9.44 -1.28 -1.13
CA VAL A 228 -9.94 -2.05 -2.28
C VAL A 228 -8.94 -1.95 -3.41
N TYR A 229 -8.69 -3.07 -4.10
CA TYR A 229 -7.81 -3.17 -5.24
C TYR A 229 -8.57 -3.76 -6.44
N ASP A 230 -8.48 -3.11 -7.62
CA ASP A 230 -9.00 -3.68 -8.86
C ASP A 230 -8.03 -4.71 -9.43
N VAL A 231 -8.28 -5.98 -9.11
CA VAL A 231 -7.48 -7.12 -9.57
C VAL A 231 -8.08 -7.79 -10.81
N THR A 232 -9.07 -7.16 -11.46
CA THR A 232 -9.69 -7.67 -12.70
C THR A 232 -8.67 -8.12 -13.77
N PRO A 233 -7.60 -7.36 -14.08
CA PRO A 233 -6.65 -7.79 -15.10
C PRO A 233 -5.74 -8.94 -14.66
N LEU A 234 -5.58 -9.18 -13.35
CA LEU A 234 -4.73 -10.25 -12.81
C LEU A 234 -5.39 -11.62 -12.87
N VAL A 235 -6.71 -11.67 -12.63
CA VAL A 235 -7.46 -12.93 -12.61
C VAL A 235 -8.00 -13.29 -14.01
N GLY A 236 -7.78 -12.41 -14.98
CA GLY A 236 -8.28 -12.56 -16.35
C GLY A 236 -9.75 -12.18 -16.48
N SER A 237 -10.09 -11.60 -17.64
CA SER A 237 -11.48 -11.48 -18.06
C SER A 237 -11.94 -12.85 -18.48
N GLU A 238 -12.55 -13.59 -17.55
CA GLU A 238 -13.23 -14.82 -17.88
C GLU A 238 -14.23 -14.51 -19.00
N ARG A 239 -13.99 -15.06 -20.19
CA ARG A 239 -15.07 -15.19 -21.17
C ARG A 239 -16.08 -16.09 -20.50
N GLU A 240 -17.22 -15.53 -20.07
CA GLU A 240 -18.36 -16.33 -19.68
C GLU A 240 -18.50 -17.45 -20.72
N PRO A 241 -18.45 -18.73 -20.31
CA PRO A 241 -18.54 -19.84 -21.24
C PRO A 241 -19.84 -19.67 -22.03
N THR A 242 -19.71 -19.27 -23.29
CA THR A 242 -20.77 -18.65 -24.08
C THR A 242 -21.80 -19.66 -24.59
N GLY A 243 -21.79 -20.89 -24.06
CA GLY A 243 -22.66 -21.94 -24.55
C GLY A 243 -22.59 -23.16 -23.66
N ASN A 244 -23.53 -23.26 -22.72
CA ASN A 244 -24.36 -24.45 -22.51
C ASN A 244 -25.38 -24.15 -21.40
N ALA A 245 -26.54 -23.60 -21.80
CA ALA A 245 -27.69 -23.32 -20.93
C ALA A 245 -28.20 -24.55 -20.15
N ALA A 246 -27.72 -25.75 -20.46
CA ALA A 246 -28.09 -26.99 -19.77
C ALA A 246 -27.53 -27.09 -18.34
N ALA A 247 -26.43 -26.42 -18.00
CA ALA A 247 -25.79 -26.56 -16.70
C ALA A 247 -26.27 -25.54 -15.64
N THR A 248 -27.18 -24.61 -15.99
CA THR A 248 -27.73 -23.57 -15.10
C THR A 248 -28.60 -24.13 -13.94
N ARG A 249 -28.96 -25.43 -13.94
CA ARG A 249 -29.89 -25.99 -12.95
C ARG A 249 -29.27 -26.58 -11.68
N SER A 250 -27.96 -26.80 -11.59
CA SER A 250 -27.41 -27.59 -10.48
C SER A 250 -26.88 -26.80 -9.28
N GLY A 251 -26.94 -25.46 -9.26
CA GLY A 251 -26.43 -24.65 -8.13
C GLY A 251 -24.91 -24.77 -7.86
N LEU A 252 -24.19 -25.62 -8.60
CA LEU A 252 -22.76 -25.90 -8.46
C LEU A 252 -21.85 -24.75 -8.91
N TRP A 253 -22.39 -23.73 -9.58
CA TRP A 253 -21.61 -22.59 -10.07
C TRP A 253 -21.05 -21.71 -8.95
N ARG A 254 -21.66 -21.72 -7.75
CA ARG A 254 -21.19 -20.88 -6.64
C ARG A 254 -19.82 -21.34 -6.13
N GLN A 255 -19.53 -22.64 -6.17
CA GLN A 255 -18.26 -23.20 -5.71
C GLN A 255 -17.09 -22.85 -6.65
N SER A 256 -17.34 -22.83 -7.97
CA SER A 256 -16.31 -22.59 -8.99
C SER A 256 -15.68 -21.19 -8.95
N TYR A 257 -16.33 -20.21 -8.30
CA TYR A 257 -15.77 -18.86 -8.17
C TYR A 257 -14.72 -18.76 -7.07
N VAL A 258 -14.90 -19.48 -5.95
CA VAL A 258 -13.99 -19.39 -4.80
C VAL A 258 -12.61 -19.92 -5.18
N ASP A 259 -12.56 -21.06 -5.86
CA ASP A 259 -11.31 -21.76 -6.21
C ASP A 259 -10.36 -20.96 -7.10
N ARG A 260 -10.86 -19.94 -7.83
CA ARG A 260 -10.04 -19.19 -8.79
C ARG A 260 -9.25 -18.05 -8.17
N TYR A 261 -9.70 -17.56 -7.02
CA TYR A 261 -9.05 -16.43 -6.36
C TYR A 261 -8.04 -16.87 -5.32
N GLU A 262 -8.23 -18.08 -4.80
CA GLU A 262 -7.37 -18.69 -3.80
C GLU A 262 -5.88 -18.59 -4.14
N PRO A 263 -5.42 -18.82 -5.39
CA PRO A 263 -4.00 -18.70 -5.71
C PRO A 263 -3.44 -17.29 -5.51
N LEU A 264 -4.21 -16.24 -5.84
CA LEU A 264 -3.76 -14.85 -5.65
C LEU A 264 -3.72 -14.49 -4.17
N MET A 265 -4.76 -14.86 -3.43
CA MET A 265 -4.84 -14.63 -1.97
C MET A 265 -3.70 -15.36 -1.26
N GLN A 266 -3.47 -16.64 -1.57
CA GLN A 266 -2.37 -17.42 -1.04
C GLN A 266 -0.99 -16.81 -1.35
N VAL A 267 -0.79 -16.28 -2.56
CA VAL A 267 0.45 -15.56 -2.91
C VAL A 267 0.62 -14.32 -2.04
N ILE A 268 -0.43 -13.55 -1.80
CA ILE A 268 -0.38 -12.39 -0.89
C ILE A 268 -0.03 -12.84 0.53
N GLU A 269 -0.74 -13.83 1.07
CA GLU A 269 -0.56 -14.31 2.45
C GLU A 269 0.86 -14.83 2.69
N THR A 270 1.42 -15.53 1.71
CA THR A 270 2.75 -16.14 1.83
C THR A 270 3.90 -15.15 1.64
N ASN A 271 3.71 -14.08 0.84
CA ASN A 271 4.79 -13.17 0.45
C ASN A 271 4.75 -11.82 1.16
N VAL A 272 3.60 -11.40 1.69
CA VAL A 272 3.43 -10.09 2.33
C VAL A 272 3.07 -10.30 3.78
N ASP A 273 3.99 -10.02 4.71
CA ASP A 273 3.75 -10.08 6.16
C ASP A 273 3.01 -11.36 6.59
N PRO A 274 3.58 -12.56 6.37
CA PRO A 274 2.87 -13.82 6.54
C PRO A 274 2.29 -14.03 7.94
N THR A 275 2.96 -13.53 8.98
CA THR A 275 2.47 -13.61 10.36
C THR A 275 1.30 -12.67 10.65
N GLY A 276 0.97 -11.77 9.72
CA GLY A 276 -0.05 -10.74 9.88
C GLY A 276 -1.45 -11.15 9.46
N TRP A 277 -1.64 -12.31 8.82
CA TRP A 277 -2.92 -12.76 8.26
C TRP A 277 -3.72 -13.68 9.19
N GLU A 278 -5.05 -13.53 9.22
CA GLU A 278 -5.98 -14.33 10.03
C GLU A 278 -5.85 -15.83 9.80
N ALA A 279 -5.67 -16.26 8.54
CA ALA A 279 -5.41 -17.66 8.18
C ALA A 279 -4.17 -18.24 8.89
N LEU A 280 -3.26 -17.36 9.33
CA LEU A 280 -2.02 -17.67 10.04
C LEU A 280 -2.01 -17.13 11.49
N GLY A 281 -3.17 -16.72 12.01
CA GLY A 281 -3.36 -16.24 13.39
C GLY A 281 -3.09 -14.74 13.61
N GLY A 282 -2.87 -13.97 12.55
CA GLY A 282 -2.70 -12.52 12.60
C GLY A 282 -4.02 -11.73 12.49
N PRO A 283 -3.97 -10.39 12.60
CA PRO A 283 -5.17 -9.55 12.61
C PRO A 283 -5.72 -9.22 11.22
N SER A 284 -4.91 -9.31 10.16
CA SER A 284 -5.29 -8.87 8.82
C SER A 284 -6.19 -9.87 8.12
N THR A 285 -7.14 -9.37 7.35
CA THR A 285 -8.07 -10.19 6.57
C THR A 285 -8.12 -9.74 5.13
N MET A 286 -8.47 -10.66 4.23
CA MET A 286 -8.72 -10.35 2.83
C MET A 286 -9.92 -11.12 2.31
N SER A 287 -10.66 -10.52 1.38
CA SER A 287 -11.81 -11.13 0.73
C SER A 287 -11.91 -10.67 -0.70
N MET A 288 -12.42 -11.55 -1.55
CA MET A 288 -12.72 -11.22 -2.94
C MET A 288 -14.18 -10.84 -3.13
N LEU A 289 -14.40 -9.79 -3.92
CA LEU A 289 -15.72 -9.30 -4.27
C LEU A 289 -15.82 -9.18 -5.79
N THR A 290 -16.88 -9.76 -6.36
CA THR A 290 -17.19 -9.61 -7.78
C THR A 290 -18.40 -8.71 -7.94
N ILE A 291 -18.22 -7.57 -8.61
CA ILE A 291 -19.31 -6.64 -8.93
C ILE A 291 -19.33 -6.49 -10.45
N ARG A 292 -20.44 -6.91 -11.07
CA ARG A 292 -20.57 -7.01 -12.53
C ARG A 292 -19.45 -7.91 -13.09
N SER A 293 -18.66 -7.40 -14.04
CA SER A 293 -17.52 -8.09 -14.64
C SER A 293 -16.18 -7.71 -13.98
N GLN A 294 -16.20 -6.99 -12.86
CA GLN A 294 -14.99 -6.55 -12.17
C GLN A 294 -14.74 -7.37 -10.91
N ARG A 295 -13.45 -7.59 -10.65
CA ARG A 295 -12.96 -8.39 -9.54
C ARG A 295 -12.14 -7.50 -8.61
N TRP A 296 -12.63 -7.40 -7.39
CA TRP A 296 -12.10 -6.50 -6.37
C TRP A 296 -11.53 -7.35 -5.25
N LEU A 297 -10.28 -7.06 -4.88
CA LEU A 297 -9.69 -7.59 -3.66
C LEU A 297 -9.90 -6.54 -2.56
N VAL A 298 -10.62 -6.92 -1.50
CA VAL A 298 -10.85 -6.09 -0.32
C VAL A 298 -9.94 -6.60 0.77
N VAL A 299 -9.10 -5.72 1.33
CA VAL A 299 -8.14 -6.08 2.37
C VAL A 299 -8.36 -5.16 3.56
N ALA A 300 -8.40 -5.73 4.77
CA ALA A 300 -8.29 -4.99 6.02
C ALA A 300 -6.93 -5.29 6.64
N SER A 301 -6.03 -4.30 6.67
CA SER A 301 -4.69 -4.48 7.23
C SER A 301 -4.08 -3.16 7.70
N THR A 302 -2.80 -3.17 8.08
CA THR A 302 -2.06 -1.95 8.44
C THR A 302 -1.62 -1.19 7.18
N SER A 303 -1.37 0.12 7.30
CA SER A 303 -0.95 0.95 6.15
C SER A 303 0.34 0.43 5.50
N SER A 304 1.29 -0.06 6.30
CA SER A 304 2.55 -0.62 5.79
C SER A 304 2.33 -1.90 4.98
N THR A 305 1.46 -2.79 5.44
CA THR A 305 1.07 -3.99 4.70
C THR A 305 0.37 -3.62 3.39
N HIS A 306 -0.52 -2.62 3.39
CA HIS A 306 -1.16 -2.14 2.15
C HIS A 306 -0.17 -1.62 1.10
N TRP A 307 0.91 -0.95 1.51
CA TRP A 307 1.96 -0.51 0.59
C TRP A 307 2.69 -1.69 -0.04
N LYS A 308 3.00 -2.73 0.75
CA LYS A 308 3.61 -3.97 0.26
C LYS A 308 2.69 -4.71 -0.72
N ILE A 309 1.40 -4.83 -0.39
CA ILE A 309 0.39 -5.41 -1.28
C ILE A 309 0.31 -4.62 -2.58
N GLN A 310 0.23 -3.29 -2.52
CA GLN A 310 0.18 -2.44 -3.71
C GLN A 310 1.41 -2.68 -4.60
N ALA A 311 2.61 -2.67 -4.03
CA ALA A 311 3.85 -2.91 -4.77
C ALA A 311 3.87 -4.31 -5.42
N MET A 312 3.40 -5.33 -4.70
CA MET A 312 3.32 -6.70 -5.23
C MET A 312 2.30 -6.82 -6.36
N LEU A 313 1.09 -6.29 -6.17
CA LEU A 313 0.03 -6.33 -7.20
C LEU A 313 0.44 -5.54 -8.45
N ASP A 314 1.10 -4.39 -8.28
CA ASP A 314 1.67 -3.62 -9.40
C ASP A 314 2.75 -4.41 -10.16
N ARG A 315 3.48 -5.29 -9.48
CA ARG A 315 4.48 -6.18 -10.10
C ARG A 315 3.82 -7.33 -10.86
N LEU A 316 2.76 -7.92 -10.31
CA LEU A 316 2.03 -9.01 -10.96
C LEU A 316 1.24 -8.54 -12.20
N ASN A 317 0.81 -7.27 -12.25
CA ASN A 317 -0.01 -6.76 -13.34
C ASN A 317 0.77 -6.33 -14.58
N ARG A 318 2.07 -6.58 -14.60
CA ARG A 318 2.99 -6.19 -15.68
C ARG A 318 3.35 -7.35 -16.58
#